data_AF-A0A3B8WHL3-F1
#
_entry.id   AF-A0A3B8WHL3-F1
#
_cell.length_a   1.000
_cell.length_b   1.000
_cell.length_c   1.000
_cell.angle_alpha   90.00
_cell.angle_beta   90.00
_cell.angle_gamma   90.00
#
_symmetry.space_group_name_H-M   'P 1'
#
loop_
_entity.id
_entity.type
_entity.pdbx_description
1 polymer ?
#
loop_
_entity_poly.entity_id
_entity_poly.type
_entity_poly.pdbx_seq_one_letter_code
_entity_poly.pdbx_strand_id
1 'polypeptide(L)'
;TGGKVEILVERLLGEKELLAHTRSSKSPKEGQRLLLEDGAALRMLARKDALFHFVYEGDEAFLDVLERIGHMPLPPYMEREDEQSDRERYQTVYAKEAGAVAAPTAGLHFDDVVLSALKAKGIEFAYVTLHVGAGTFQPVRVDKIE
;
A
#
# COMPACT_ATOMS: atom_id res chain seq x y z
N THR A 1 2.69 -10.89 25.12
CA THR A 1 2.03 -9.56 25.15
C THR A 1 1.60 -9.07 23.76
N GLY A 2 1.67 -9.90 22.70
CA GLY A 2 1.53 -9.45 21.32
C GLY A 2 0.08 -9.27 20.87
N GLY A 3 -0.38 -8.02 20.80
CA GLY A 3 -1.57 -7.69 20.01
C GLY A 3 -1.22 -7.66 18.52
N LYS A 4 -2.16 -8.06 17.66
CA LYS A 4 -2.02 -7.96 16.21
C LYS A 4 -1.92 -6.48 15.80
N VAL A 5 -1.00 -6.16 14.89
CA VAL A 5 -0.83 -4.83 14.29
C VAL A 5 -0.86 -5.02 12.78
N GLU A 6 -1.72 -4.29 12.09
CA GLU A 6 -1.69 -4.18 10.63
C GLU A 6 -0.97 -2.89 10.25
N ILE A 7 -0.09 -2.95 9.25
CA ILE A 7 0.76 -1.84 8.80
C ILE A 7 0.49 -1.60 7.32
N LEU A 8 -0.02 -0.41 7.00
CA LEU A 8 -0.19 0.05 5.63
C LEU A 8 0.95 1.01 5.32
N VAL A 9 1.88 0.59 4.48
CA VAL A 9 3.02 1.40 4.06
C VAL A 9 2.54 2.50 3.11
N GLU A 10 2.74 3.76 3.51
CA GLU A 10 2.41 4.91 2.68
C GLU A 10 3.57 5.27 1.75
N ARG A 11 4.79 5.32 2.31
CA ARG A 11 5.99 5.62 1.54
C ARG A 11 7.26 5.10 2.20
N LEU A 12 8.24 4.76 1.36
CA LEU A 12 9.62 4.52 1.79
C LEU A 12 10.38 5.85 1.78
N LEU A 13 11.24 6.05 2.79
CA LEU A 13 12.15 7.21 2.90
C LEU A 13 13.59 6.85 2.52
N GLY A 14 13.80 5.63 2.04
CA GLY A 14 15.08 5.02 1.71
C GLY A 14 14.91 3.50 1.69
N GLU A 15 16.00 2.76 1.83
CA GLU A 15 15.95 1.29 1.80
C GLU A 15 15.38 0.67 3.07
N LYS A 16 15.49 1.35 4.22
CA LYS A 16 15.11 0.79 5.53
C LYS A 16 14.11 1.62 6.30
N GLU A 17 13.84 2.85 5.90
CA GLU A 17 12.91 3.73 6.61
C GLU A 17 11.60 3.85 5.87
N LEU A 18 10.49 3.87 6.61
CA LEU A 18 9.15 3.97 6.04
C LEU A 18 8.23 4.83 6.91
N LEU A 19 7.26 5.48 6.26
CA LEU A 19 6.06 5.99 6.91
C LEU A 19 4.89 5.07 6.62
N ALA A 20 4.13 4.76 7.67
CA ALA A 20 2.99 3.89 7.57
C ALA A 20 1.83 4.31 8.47
N HIS A 21 0.63 3.89 8.11
CA HIS A 21 -0.49 3.83 9.02
C HIS A 21 -0.50 2.50 9.76
N THR A 22 -0.83 2.53 11.05
CA THR A 22 -0.97 1.30 11.84
C THR A 22 -2.39 1.16 12.34
N ARG A 23 -2.97 -0.03 12.19
CA ARG A 23 -4.21 -0.43 12.85
C ARG A 23 -3.87 -1.42 13.96
N SER A 24 -4.13 -1.04 15.19
CA SER A 24 -3.90 -1.88 16.36
C SER A 24 -4.76 -1.46 17.55
N SER A 25 -4.99 -2.36 18.50
CA SER A 25 -5.71 -2.03 19.75
C SER A 25 -4.90 -1.09 20.64
N LYS A 26 -3.57 -1.12 20.54
CA LYS A 26 -2.65 -0.20 21.20
C LYS A 26 -1.60 0.23 20.18
N SER A 27 -1.56 1.53 19.88
CA SER A 27 -0.58 2.07 18.94
C SER A 27 0.85 1.83 19.45
N PRO A 28 1.79 1.49 18.55
CA PRO A 28 3.18 1.30 18.93
C PRO A 28 3.79 2.60 19.47
N LYS A 29 4.61 2.47 20.51
CA LYS A 29 5.36 3.58 21.12
C LYS A 29 6.74 3.70 20.48
N GLU A 30 7.36 4.88 20.58
CA GLU A 30 8.75 5.08 20.18
C GLU A 30 9.68 4.07 20.87
N GLY A 31 10.64 3.53 20.12
CA GLY A 31 11.53 2.45 20.53
C GLY A 31 10.90 1.06 20.53
N GLN A 32 9.57 0.92 20.37
CA GLN A 32 8.91 -0.38 20.34
C GLN A 32 9.25 -1.15 19.06
N ARG A 33 9.55 -2.44 19.23
CA ARG A 33 9.80 -3.39 18.14
C ARG A 33 8.52 -4.12 17.77
N LEU A 34 8.24 -4.21 16.47
CA LEU A 34 7.17 -5.00 15.86
C LEU A 34 7.81 -6.14 15.06
N LEU A 35 7.32 -7.36 15.26
CA LEU A 35 7.72 -8.52 14.48
C LEU A 35 6.70 -8.73 13.36
N LEU A 36 7.21 -8.88 12.14
CA LEU A 36 6.45 -9.23 10.95
C LEU A 36 6.36 -10.76 10.80
N GLU A 37 5.54 -11.22 9.85
CA GLU A 37 5.18 -12.63 9.70
C GLU A 37 6.38 -13.53 9.33
N ASP A 38 7.35 -13.01 8.59
CA ASP A 38 8.59 -13.71 8.24
C ASP A 38 9.70 -13.57 9.30
N GLY A 39 9.39 -12.96 10.45
CA GLY A 39 10.36 -12.69 11.51
C GLY A 39 11.17 -11.41 11.32
N ALA A 40 10.98 -10.67 10.23
CA ALA A 40 11.50 -9.31 10.07
C ALA A 40 11.03 -8.40 11.21
N ALA A 41 11.81 -7.36 11.51
CA ALA A 41 11.50 -6.46 12.60
C ALA A 41 11.50 -4.99 12.17
N LEU A 42 10.46 -4.27 12.61
CA LEU A 42 10.35 -2.82 12.52
C LEU A 42 10.52 -2.21 13.90
N ARG A 43 11.32 -1.15 14.00
CA ARG A 43 11.41 -0.32 15.21
C ARG A 43 10.71 1.00 14.98
N MET A 44 9.79 1.35 15.87
CA MET A 44 9.12 2.64 15.85
C MET A 44 10.12 3.74 16.24
N LEU A 45 10.39 4.66 15.32
CA LEU A 45 11.29 5.79 15.56
C LEU A 45 10.55 6.99 16.15
N ALA A 46 9.49 7.44 15.47
CA ALA A 46 8.77 8.65 15.84
C ALA A 46 7.36 8.67 15.24
N ARG A 47 6.48 9.48 15.81
CA ARG A 47 5.19 9.79 15.18
C ARG A 47 5.30 11.06 14.34
N LYS A 48 4.78 11.02 13.11
CA LYS A 48 4.66 12.17 12.20
C LYS A 48 3.19 12.36 11.85
N ASP A 49 2.50 13.20 12.64
CA ASP A 49 1.05 13.40 12.55
C ASP A 49 0.25 12.09 12.66
N ALA A 50 -0.45 11.71 11.57
CA ALA A 50 -1.20 10.47 11.47
C ALA A 50 -0.33 9.23 11.15
N LEU A 51 0.94 9.44 10.80
CA LEU A 51 1.87 8.41 10.35
C LEU A 51 2.83 7.97 11.45
N PHE A 52 3.21 6.71 11.35
CA PHE A 52 4.22 6.08 12.16
C PHE A 52 5.49 5.95 11.34
N HIS A 53 6.59 6.49 11.85
CA HIS A 53 7.89 6.39 11.22
C HIS A 53 8.62 5.19 11.80
N PHE A 54 8.88 4.20 10.94
CA PHE A 54 9.59 2.99 11.31
C PHE A 54 10.95 2.90 10.61
N VAL A 55 11.85 2.17 11.24
CA VAL A 55 13.06 1.64 10.60
C VAL A 55 13.02 0.11 10.61
N TYR A 56 13.37 -0.49 9.49
CA TYR A 56 13.59 -1.92 9.31
C TYR A 56 14.99 -2.29 9.81
N GLU A 57 15.07 -3.36 10.58
CA GLU A 57 16.30 -3.78 11.27
C GLU A 57 17.05 -4.92 10.57
N GLY A 58 16.58 -5.40 9.41
CA GLY A 58 17.28 -6.44 8.65
C GLY A 58 18.37 -5.87 7.74
N ASP A 59 19.09 -6.78 7.10
CA ASP A 59 20.24 -6.43 6.25
C ASP A 59 19.83 -6.03 4.83
N GLU A 60 18.79 -6.66 4.28
CA GLU A 60 18.20 -6.38 2.96
C GLU A 60 17.41 -5.07 2.89
N ALA A 61 16.94 -4.71 1.70
CA ALA A 61 16.03 -3.58 1.55
C ALA A 61 14.64 -3.97 2.05
N PHE A 62 13.93 -3.02 2.68
CA PHE A 62 12.58 -3.28 3.15
C PHE A 62 11.60 -3.56 2.00
N LEU A 63 11.92 -3.13 0.78
CA LEU A 63 11.15 -3.48 -0.41
C LEU A 63 11.11 -4.99 -0.64
N ASP A 64 12.23 -5.70 -0.42
CA ASP A 64 12.31 -7.15 -0.58
C ASP A 64 11.38 -7.87 0.43
N VAL A 65 11.24 -7.32 1.64
CA VAL A 65 10.28 -7.79 2.64
C VAL A 65 8.84 -7.59 2.16
N LEU A 66 8.53 -6.41 1.62
CA LEU A 66 7.20 -6.13 1.07
C LEU A 66 6.83 -7.04 -0.10
N GLU A 67 7.79 -7.40 -0.95
CA GLU A 67 7.54 -8.33 -2.04
C GLU A 67 7.21 -9.75 -1.53
N ARG A 68 7.90 -10.19 -0.47
CA ARG A 68 7.66 -11.50 0.15
C ARG A 68 6.35 -11.60 0.91
N ILE A 69 6.07 -10.64 1.80
CA ILE A 69 4.97 -10.74 2.79
C ILE A 69 3.95 -9.61 2.70
N GLY A 70 4.13 -8.64 1.80
CA GLY A 70 3.19 -7.55 1.63
C GLY A 70 1.91 -8.01 0.92
N HIS A 71 0.77 -7.54 1.39
CA HIS A 71 -0.51 -7.75 0.76
C HIS A 71 -0.96 -6.49 0.03
N MET A 72 -1.59 -6.65 -1.14
CA MET A 72 -2.17 -5.53 -1.86
C MET A 72 -3.40 -5.04 -1.08
N PRO A 73 -3.46 -3.76 -0.66
CA PRO A 73 -4.65 -3.25 0.01
C PRO A 73 -5.79 -3.15 -1.01
N LEU A 74 -6.72 -4.10 -0.96
CA LEU A 74 -7.91 -4.04 -1.79
C LEU A 74 -8.91 -3.01 -1.24
N PRO A 75 -9.66 -2.32 -2.12
CA PRO A 75 -10.74 -1.44 -1.70
C PRO A 75 -11.74 -2.16 -0.78
N PRO A 76 -12.37 -1.45 0.19
CA PRO A 76 -13.20 -2.07 1.21
C PRO A 76 -14.46 -2.77 0.68
N TYR A 77 -14.89 -2.46 -0.55
CA TYR A 77 -16.02 -3.13 -1.22
C TYR A 77 -15.61 -4.44 -1.92
N MET A 78 -14.31 -4.73 -2.02
CA MET A 78 -13.81 -6.01 -2.49
C MET A 78 -13.64 -6.92 -1.28
N GLU A 79 -14.70 -7.63 -0.90
CA GLU A 79 -14.73 -8.55 0.25
C GLU A 79 -14.02 -9.89 -0.05
N ARG A 80 -12.77 -9.83 -0.53
CA ARG A 80 -11.91 -10.98 -0.80
C ARG A 80 -10.46 -10.70 -0.40
N GLU A 81 -9.66 -11.75 -0.23
CA GLU A 81 -8.20 -11.63 -0.11
C GLU A 81 -7.57 -11.24 -1.45
N ASP A 82 -6.37 -10.65 -1.42
CA ASP A 82 -5.63 -10.31 -2.62
C ASP A 82 -5.06 -11.55 -3.31
N GLU A 83 -5.14 -11.58 -4.63
CA GLU A 83 -4.59 -12.65 -5.46
C GLU A 83 -3.32 -12.18 -6.18
N GLN A 84 -2.49 -13.13 -6.63
CA GLN A 84 -1.31 -12.82 -7.44
C GLN A 84 -1.65 -11.96 -8.67
N SER A 85 -2.83 -12.20 -9.26
CA SER A 85 -3.36 -11.46 -10.40
C SER A 85 -3.65 -9.98 -10.08
N ASP A 86 -3.95 -9.64 -8.82
CA ASP A 86 -4.10 -8.26 -8.38
C ASP A 86 -2.74 -7.55 -8.36
N ARG A 87 -1.68 -8.21 -7.88
CA ARG A 87 -0.32 -7.65 -7.96
C ARG A 87 0.09 -7.35 -9.40
N GLU A 88 -0.14 -8.29 -10.32
CA GLU A 88 0.19 -8.13 -11.74
C GLU A 88 -0.63 -7.04 -12.43
N ARG A 89 -1.96 -6.99 -12.21
CA ARG A 89 -2.84 -5.95 -12.80
C ARG A 89 -2.54 -4.56 -12.27
N TYR A 90 -2.20 -4.43 -10.99
CA TYR A 90 -1.80 -3.15 -10.41
C TYR A 90 -0.44 -2.68 -10.92
N GLN A 91 0.51 -3.60 -11.16
CA GLN A 91 1.81 -3.26 -11.73
C GLN A 91 1.77 -2.92 -13.23
N THR A 92 0.94 -3.61 -14.03
CA THR A 92 1.05 -3.57 -15.50
C THR A 92 0.37 -2.37 -16.16
N VAL A 93 -0.75 -1.87 -15.63
CA VAL A 93 -1.57 -0.89 -16.37
C VAL A 93 -1.21 0.57 -16.06
N TYR A 94 -0.72 0.87 -14.85
CA TYR A 94 -0.51 2.26 -14.39
C TYR A 94 0.82 2.53 -13.65
N ALA A 95 1.54 1.51 -13.19
CA ALA A 95 2.75 1.71 -12.40
C ALA A 95 4.00 1.83 -13.30
N LYS A 96 4.32 3.05 -13.76
CA LYS A 96 5.65 3.35 -14.30
C LYS A 96 6.72 3.49 -13.21
N GLU A 97 6.31 3.70 -11.95
CA GLU A 97 7.19 3.95 -10.80
C GLU A 97 6.82 3.01 -9.65
N ALA A 98 7.82 2.45 -8.96
CA ALA A 98 7.61 1.61 -7.79
C ALA A 98 7.00 2.41 -6.63
N GLY A 99 6.02 1.84 -5.91
CA GLY A 99 5.43 2.44 -4.70
C GLY A 99 4.12 3.22 -4.90
N ALA A 100 3.47 3.16 -6.06
CA ALA A 100 2.13 3.69 -6.26
C ALA A 100 1.06 2.74 -5.67
N VAL A 101 0.36 3.15 -4.62
CA VAL A 101 -0.59 2.31 -3.84
C VAL A 101 -2.07 2.50 -4.26
N ALA A 102 -2.34 2.98 -5.48
CA ALA A 102 -3.65 2.75 -6.09
C ALA A 102 -3.61 2.79 -7.60
N ALA A 103 -3.97 1.66 -8.22
CA ALA A 103 -4.62 1.71 -9.51
C ALA A 103 -6.10 2.08 -9.25
N PRO A 104 -6.64 3.13 -9.90
CA PRO A 104 -8.08 3.37 -9.85
C PRO A 104 -8.78 2.13 -10.38
N THR A 105 -9.82 1.66 -9.68
CA THR A 105 -10.54 0.42 -10.01
C THR A 105 -11.20 0.44 -11.38
N ALA A 106 -11.49 1.63 -11.93
CA ALA A 106 -11.88 1.79 -13.32
C ALA A 106 -10.83 1.26 -14.30
N GLY A 107 -9.55 1.31 -13.93
CA GLY A 107 -8.42 0.81 -14.68
C GLY A 107 -8.38 -0.71 -14.81
N LEU A 108 -9.04 -1.46 -13.91
CA LEU A 108 -9.12 -2.92 -13.97
C LEU A 108 -9.99 -3.44 -15.13
N HIS A 109 -10.75 -2.55 -15.78
CA HIS A 109 -11.54 -2.87 -16.97
C HIS A 109 -10.75 -2.69 -18.28
N PHE A 110 -9.53 -2.18 -18.21
CA PHE A 110 -8.67 -1.96 -19.38
C PHE A 110 -7.51 -2.95 -19.36
N ASP A 111 -7.50 -3.86 -20.34
CA ASP A 111 -6.37 -4.73 -20.63
C ASP A 111 -5.62 -4.25 -21.88
N ASP A 112 -4.47 -4.87 -22.17
CA ASP A 112 -3.65 -4.51 -23.34
C ASP A 112 -4.39 -4.64 -24.67
N VAL A 113 -5.35 -5.57 -24.76
CA VAL A 113 -6.17 -5.78 -25.96
C VAL A 113 -7.08 -4.58 -26.19
N VAL A 114 -7.78 -4.13 -25.16
CA VAL A 114 -8.65 -2.96 -25.20
C VAL A 114 -7.84 -1.68 -25.45
N LEU A 115 -6.72 -1.49 -24.75
CA LEU A 115 -5.86 -0.31 -24.93
C LEU A 115 -5.28 -0.23 -26.34
N SER A 116 -4.89 -1.36 -26.93
CA SER A 116 -4.39 -1.41 -28.30
C SER A 116 -5.47 -1.09 -29.32
N ALA A 117 -6.70 -1.59 -29.12
CA ALA A 117 -7.84 -1.28 -29.99
C ALA A 117 -8.22 0.21 -29.96
N LEU A 118 -8.11 0.86 -28.79
CA LEU A 118 -8.36 2.30 -28.65
C LEU A 118 -7.27 3.14 -29.33
N LYS A 119 -5.99 2.76 -29.18
CA LYS A 119 -4.88 3.41 -29.90
C LYS A 119 -5.04 3.29 -31.42
N ALA A 120 -5.45 2.12 -31.92
CA ALA A 120 -5.69 1.90 -33.34
C ALA A 120 -6.82 2.78 -33.90
N LYS A 121 -7.72 3.26 -33.04
CA LYS A 121 -8.78 4.23 -33.39
C LYS A 121 -8.33 5.70 -33.31
N GLY A 122 -7.05 5.96 -33.03
CA GLY A 122 -6.51 7.32 -32.92
C GLY A 122 -6.87 8.03 -31.62
N ILE A 123 -7.26 7.29 -30.57
CA ILE A 123 -7.57 7.88 -29.26
C ILE A 123 -6.26 8.19 -28.52
N GLU A 124 -6.13 9.42 -28.05
CA GLU A 124 -4.98 9.88 -27.27
C GLU A 124 -5.09 9.48 -25.79
N PHE A 125 -3.94 9.24 -25.15
CA PHE A 125 -3.85 8.83 -23.75
C PHE A 125 -2.99 9.83 -22.97
N ALA A 126 -3.47 10.21 -21.79
CA ALA A 126 -2.69 10.94 -20.79
C ALA A 126 -2.67 10.13 -19.50
N TYR A 127 -1.53 10.13 -18.81
CA TYR A 127 -1.33 9.40 -17.58
C TYR A 127 -1.10 10.38 -16.44
N VAL A 128 -1.76 10.14 -15.31
CA VAL A 128 -1.57 10.89 -14.07
C VAL A 128 -1.18 9.93 -12.97
N THR A 129 -0.12 10.27 -12.23
CA THR A 129 0.28 9.51 -11.03
C THR A 129 -0.42 10.14 -9.84
N LEU A 130 -1.34 9.41 -9.22
CA LEU A 130 -1.97 9.82 -7.98
C LEU A 130 -1.33 9.07 -6.81
N HIS A 131 -0.59 9.80 -5.98
CA HIS A 131 -0.20 9.30 -4.66
C HIS A 131 -1.41 9.40 -3.74
N VAL A 132 -2.00 8.27 -3.39
CA VAL A 132 -3.06 8.20 -2.38
C VAL A 132 -2.45 7.80 -1.05
N GLY A 133 -2.63 8.66 -0.04
CA GLY A 133 -2.40 8.29 1.36
C GLY A 133 -3.54 7.42 1.89
N ALA A 134 -3.42 6.90 3.11
CA ALA A 134 -4.40 5.92 3.63
C ALA A 134 -5.82 6.45 3.86
N GLY A 135 -6.10 7.73 3.63
CA GLY A 135 -7.45 8.30 3.73
C GLY A 135 -8.49 7.58 2.85
N THR A 136 -8.07 6.94 1.75
CA THR A 136 -8.95 6.12 0.89
C THR A 136 -9.24 4.72 1.42
N PHE A 137 -8.42 4.23 2.36
CA PHE A 137 -8.61 2.94 3.04
C PHE A 137 -9.17 3.10 4.47
N GLN A 138 -9.24 4.33 4.96
CA GLN A 138 -9.92 4.61 6.21
C GLN A 138 -11.43 4.58 5.97
N PRO A 139 -12.20 3.85 6.79
CA PRO A 139 -13.65 3.95 6.73
C PRO A 139 -14.05 5.40 6.95
N VAL A 140 -14.99 5.88 6.14
CA VAL A 140 -15.55 7.23 6.23
C VAL A 140 -16.02 7.45 7.67
N ARG A 141 -15.37 8.37 8.38
CA ARG A 141 -15.79 8.80 9.71
C ARG A 141 -16.74 9.97 9.55
N VAL A 142 -18.04 9.71 9.69
CA VAL A 142 -19.07 10.75 9.74
C VAL A 142 -19.91 10.55 11.00
N ASP A 143 -20.32 11.66 11.61
CA ASP A 143 -21.20 11.63 12.79
C ASP A 143 -22.63 11.17 12.43
N LYS A 144 -22.99 11.19 11.13
CA LYS A 144 -24.28 10.72 10.63
C LYS A 144 -24.16 10.31 9.15
N ILE A 145 -24.67 9.13 8.82
CA ILE A 145 -24.96 8.71 7.45
C ILE A 145 -26.47 8.90 7.27
N GLU A 146 -26.88 9.67 6.25
CA GLU A 146 -28.28 9.83 5.82
C GLU A 146 -28.57 8.99 4.59
#